data_AF-A0A9P8CCB4-F1
#
_entry.id   AF-A0A9P8CCB4-F1
#
_cell.length_a   1.000
_cell.length_b   1.000
_cell.length_c   1.000
_cell.angle_alpha   90.00
_cell.angle_beta   90.00
_cell.angle_gamma   90.00
#
_symmetry.space_group_name_H-M   'P 1'
#
loop_
_entity.id
_entity.type
_entity.pdbx_description
1 polymer ?
#
loop_
_entity_poly.entity_id
_entity_poly.type
_entity_poly.pdbx_seq_one_letter_code
_entity_poly.pdbx_strand_id
1 'polypeptide(L)'
;MRFSLALASCVTVAHAWENTSPFLLFSNTASPELISAPTNLQTSANLLATLKPLMRECTSDIYLMINQPRLSPLDFHEQSMPHLFHALLSSPATRFEVKNVLGMDTKTMRQDIMKELCGGKVDHEEFWGLVGEDKMESSVRDGAKMVVYNSMETPLPRTRGAREEILRDNDAQISSMIRSIPAGARYTVIYSSTPLNSTIAEETPVYEPEFESQAAAHLDLRREVVARVPPQSLELDQRPLFERYQFFTPGIFMGLIVAIIMFMILSVGVSAVSSLQVPYGAFDKENGPNAQKKQ
;
A
#
# COMPACT_ATOMS: atom_id res chain seq x y z
N MET A 1 -37.40 -30.56 14.80
CA MET A 1 -36.43 -30.82 13.71
C MET A 1 -36.30 -29.56 12.86
N ARG A 2 -35.06 -29.19 12.51
CA ARG A 2 -34.63 -28.15 11.55
C ARG A 2 -34.57 -26.71 12.05
N PHE A 3 -33.41 -26.32 12.59
CA PHE A 3 -32.76 -25.05 12.29
C PHE A 3 -31.25 -25.24 12.40
N SER A 4 -30.63 -25.66 11.31
CA SER A 4 -29.17 -25.68 11.15
C SER A 4 -28.85 -25.02 9.82
N LEU A 5 -28.49 -23.75 9.88
CA LEU A 5 -27.77 -23.03 8.83
C LEU A 5 -27.16 -21.79 9.48
N ALA A 6 -26.06 -22.00 10.20
CA ALA A 6 -25.24 -20.95 10.76
C ALA A 6 -24.04 -20.70 9.83
N LEU A 7 -24.01 -19.50 9.25
CA LEU A 7 -22.84 -18.68 8.94
C LEU A 7 -21.61 -19.39 8.35
N ALA A 8 -21.61 -19.56 7.02
CA ALA A 8 -20.39 -19.69 6.24
C ALA A 8 -20.14 -18.37 5.47
N SER A 9 -19.66 -17.35 6.18
CA SER A 9 -19.12 -16.14 5.53
C SER A 9 -18.12 -15.48 6.47
N CYS A 10 -16.83 -15.78 6.28
CA CYS A 10 -15.70 -14.89 6.55
C CYS A 10 -14.39 -15.69 6.44
N VAL A 11 -13.96 -15.97 5.21
CA VAL A 11 -12.52 -16.04 4.91
C VAL A 11 -12.32 -15.35 3.57
N THR A 12 -12.52 -14.03 3.53
CA THR A 12 -11.80 -13.22 2.55
C THR A 12 -10.39 -13.10 3.09
N VAL A 13 -9.49 -13.95 2.60
CA VAL A 13 -8.05 -13.79 2.83
C VAL A 13 -7.70 -12.37 2.38
N ALA A 14 -7.09 -11.58 3.26
CA ALA A 14 -6.73 -10.21 2.96
C ALA A 14 -5.60 -10.18 1.92
N HIS A 15 -5.92 -10.29 0.63
CA HIS A 15 -5.04 -9.97 -0.49
C HIS A 15 -4.84 -8.45 -0.57
N ALA A 16 -4.34 -7.83 0.49
CA ALA A 16 -4.39 -6.38 0.59
C ALA A 16 -3.44 -5.70 -0.41
N TRP A 17 -2.25 -6.26 -0.68
CA TRP A 17 -1.15 -5.52 -1.37
C TRP A 17 -0.54 -6.25 -2.58
N GLU A 18 -1.21 -7.28 -3.12
CA GLU A 18 -0.67 -8.09 -4.21
C GLU A 18 -0.61 -7.34 -5.56
N ASN A 19 -1.52 -6.38 -5.74
CA ASN A 19 -1.64 -5.56 -6.95
C ASN A 19 -1.14 -4.12 -6.76
N THR A 20 -0.20 -3.92 -5.84
CA THR A 20 0.41 -2.60 -5.59
C THR A 20 1.88 -2.58 -5.97
N SER A 21 2.38 -1.41 -6.33
CA SER A 21 3.78 -1.20 -6.68
C SER A 21 4.28 0.14 -6.13
N PRO A 22 5.57 0.26 -5.80
CA PRO A 22 6.13 1.50 -5.28
C PRO A 22 6.26 2.56 -6.36
N PHE A 23 6.18 3.82 -5.93
CA PHE A 23 6.49 4.98 -6.74
C PHE A 23 7.39 5.92 -5.95
N LEU A 24 8.46 6.37 -6.59
CA LEU A 24 9.45 7.25 -6.00
C LEU A 24 9.76 8.39 -6.97
N LEU A 25 9.81 9.61 -6.44
CA LEU A 25 10.24 10.79 -7.16
C LEU A 25 11.20 11.57 -6.28
N PHE A 26 12.32 11.99 -6.84
CA PHE A 26 13.23 12.91 -6.18
C PHE A 26 13.84 13.88 -7.18
N SER A 27 14.17 15.08 -6.72
CA SER A 27 14.81 16.09 -7.54
C SER A 27 15.87 16.85 -6.75
N ASN A 28 16.82 17.43 -7.49
CA ASN A 28 17.83 18.34 -6.95
C ASN A 28 17.34 19.80 -6.89
N THR A 29 16.11 20.10 -7.34
CA THR A 29 15.47 21.42 -7.17
C THR A 29 14.53 21.42 -5.97
N ALA A 30 14.54 22.53 -5.22
CA ALA A 30 13.65 22.70 -4.08
C ALA A 30 12.26 23.06 -4.59
N SER A 31 11.25 22.26 -4.23
CA SER A 31 9.84 22.55 -4.42
C SER A 31 9.16 22.38 -3.05
N PRO A 32 8.56 23.44 -2.49
CA PRO A 32 7.97 23.39 -1.15
C PRO A 32 6.82 22.38 -1.05
N GLU A 33 6.14 22.09 -2.16
CA GLU A 33 4.96 21.23 -2.20
C GLU A 33 5.26 19.73 -2.03
N LEU A 34 6.51 19.30 -2.30
CA LEU A 34 6.85 17.86 -2.30
C LEU A 34 7.52 17.36 -1.03
N ILE A 35 7.74 18.20 -0.03
CA ILE A 35 8.26 17.76 1.27
C ILE A 35 7.09 17.18 2.07
N SER A 36 6.71 15.94 1.79
CA SER A 36 5.69 15.23 2.58
C SER A 36 6.18 13.87 3.06
N ALA A 37 5.67 13.44 4.21
CA ALA A 37 5.99 12.15 4.80
C ALA A 37 5.61 10.99 3.85
N PRO A 38 6.32 9.85 3.88
CA PRO A 38 6.04 8.73 2.98
C PRO A 38 4.59 8.27 3.15
N THR A 39 3.83 8.28 2.05
CA THR A 39 2.45 7.79 2.07
C THR A 39 2.43 6.28 1.83
N ASN A 40 1.72 5.54 2.67
CA ASN A 40 1.76 4.07 2.59
C ASN A 40 0.92 3.50 1.43
N LEU A 41 -0.18 4.15 1.04
CA LEU A 41 -1.09 3.66 0.00
C LEU A 41 -1.75 4.81 -0.77
N GLN A 42 -1.72 4.77 -2.11
CA GLN A 42 -2.51 5.65 -2.97
C GLN A 42 -2.99 4.89 -4.23
N THR A 43 -3.95 5.45 -4.97
CA THR A 43 -4.29 4.99 -6.32
C THR A 43 -3.44 5.73 -7.36
N SER A 44 -3.24 5.13 -8.54
CA SER A 44 -2.53 5.79 -9.64
C SER A 44 -3.17 7.13 -10.05
N ALA A 45 -4.50 7.23 -10.03
CA ALA A 45 -5.22 8.47 -10.31
C ALA A 45 -4.95 9.58 -9.27
N ASN A 46 -4.95 9.25 -7.98
CA ASN A 46 -4.67 10.23 -6.91
C ASN A 46 -3.20 10.64 -6.92
N LEU A 47 -2.30 9.69 -7.20
CA LEU A 47 -0.89 9.95 -7.41
C LEU A 47 -0.70 10.95 -8.56
N LEU A 48 -1.32 10.71 -9.72
CA LEU A 48 -1.24 11.63 -10.86
C LEU A 48 -1.81 13.00 -10.51
N ALA A 49 -2.93 13.08 -9.80
CA ALA A 49 -3.52 14.34 -9.35
C ALA A 49 -2.57 15.12 -8.42
N THR A 50 -1.81 14.42 -7.58
CA THR A 50 -0.80 15.01 -6.68
C THR A 50 0.42 15.52 -7.46
N LEU A 51 0.85 14.79 -8.49
CA LEU A 51 2.02 15.17 -9.29
C LEU A 51 1.73 16.27 -10.30
N LYS A 52 0.50 16.37 -10.79
CA LYS A 52 0.06 17.32 -11.82
C LYS A 52 0.48 18.79 -11.57
N PRO A 53 0.26 19.40 -10.39
CA PRO A 53 0.72 20.77 -10.14
C PRO A 53 2.24 20.90 -10.29
N LEU A 54 3.02 19.99 -9.68
CA LEU A 54 4.48 19.97 -9.78
C LEU A 54 4.97 19.86 -11.22
N MET A 55 4.39 18.95 -11.99
CA MET A 55 4.81 18.71 -13.38
C MET A 55 4.57 19.94 -14.27
N ARG A 56 3.57 20.76 -13.94
CA ARG A 56 3.28 22.02 -14.64
C ARG A 56 4.25 23.15 -14.29
N GLU A 57 4.85 23.14 -13.11
CA GLU A 57 5.85 24.14 -12.71
C GLU A 57 7.14 24.04 -13.56
N CYS A 58 7.41 22.88 -14.16
CA CYS A 58 8.51 22.68 -15.12
C CYS A 58 9.89 23.10 -14.57
N THR A 59 10.16 22.80 -13.30
CA THR A 59 11.35 23.30 -12.58
C THR A 59 12.65 22.62 -12.96
N SER A 60 12.59 21.41 -13.53
CA SER A 60 13.76 20.67 -14.01
C SER A 60 14.01 20.87 -15.50
N ASP A 61 15.26 20.73 -15.90
CA ASP A 61 15.71 20.75 -17.29
C ASP A 61 15.68 19.33 -17.88
N ILE A 62 16.01 18.33 -17.05
CA ILE A 62 16.01 16.91 -17.43
C ILE A 62 15.06 16.12 -16.52
N TYR A 63 14.21 15.30 -17.12
CA TYR A 63 13.33 14.36 -16.41
C TYR A 63 13.73 12.93 -16.78
N LEU A 64 14.26 12.20 -15.80
CA LEU A 64 14.65 10.82 -15.98
C LEU A 64 13.52 9.90 -15.49
N MET A 65 12.86 9.21 -16.41
CA MET A 65 11.76 8.29 -16.11
C MET A 65 12.25 6.84 -16.18
N ILE A 66 12.36 6.18 -15.04
CA ILE A 66 12.82 4.79 -14.94
C ILE A 66 11.64 3.90 -14.57
N ASN A 67 11.45 2.83 -15.33
CA ASN A 67 10.50 1.76 -15.03
C ASN A 67 11.26 0.49 -14.68
N GLN A 68 11.07 -0.04 -13.47
CA GLN A 68 11.61 -1.33 -13.05
C GLN A 68 10.47 -2.28 -12.67
N PRO A 69 10.17 -3.29 -13.49
CA PRO A 69 9.05 -4.19 -13.23
C PRO A 69 9.24 -5.00 -11.94
N ARG A 70 8.12 -5.25 -11.25
CA ARG A 70 8.03 -6.11 -10.05
C ARG A 70 8.89 -5.67 -8.87
N LEU A 71 9.09 -4.36 -8.69
CA LEU A 71 9.77 -3.79 -7.54
C LEU A 71 8.84 -3.82 -6.31
N SER A 72 9.44 -4.02 -5.15
CA SER A 72 8.78 -4.04 -3.84
C SER A 72 9.32 -2.90 -2.97
N PRO A 73 8.52 -2.32 -2.07
CA PRO A 73 8.99 -1.38 -1.07
C PRO A 73 10.15 -1.92 -0.22
N LEU A 74 10.22 -3.25 -0.07
CA LEU A 74 11.28 -3.92 0.70
C LEU A 74 12.63 -3.94 0.00
N ASP A 75 12.69 -3.67 -1.32
CA ASP A 75 13.95 -3.67 -2.06
C ASP A 75 14.76 -2.38 -1.83
N PHE A 76 14.12 -1.30 -1.35
CA PHE A 76 14.75 -0.01 -1.10
C PHE A 76 15.56 0.00 0.20
N HIS A 77 16.66 -0.75 0.21
CA HIS A 77 17.62 -0.73 1.31
C HIS A 77 19.05 -0.78 0.78
N GLU A 78 19.99 -0.31 1.61
CA GLU A 78 21.41 -0.16 1.28
C GLU A 78 22.04 -1.42 0.65
N GLN A 79 21.71 -2.61 1.17
CA GLN A 79 22.31 -3.85 0.64
C GLN A 79 21.88 -4.23 -0.80
N SER A 80 20.65 -3.87 -1.22
CA SER A 80 20.09 -4.24 -2.52
C SER A 80 20.23 -3.14 -3.55
N MET A 81 20.08 -1.88 -3.12
CA MET A 81 20.16 -0.70 -3.99
C MET A 81 21.03 0.39 -3.34
N PRO A 82 22.34 0.14 -3.14
CA PRO A 82 23.23 1.07 -2.42
C PRO A 82 23.30 2.46 -3.05
N HIS A 83 23.40 2.57 -4.37
CA HIS A 83 23.53 3.83 -5.06
C HIS A 83 22.27 4.67 -4.97
N LEU A 84 21.10 4.09 -5.24
CA LEU A 84 19.83 4.78 -5.11
C LEU A 84 19.56 5.15 -3.65
N PHE A 85 19.88 4.26 -2.70
CA PHE A 85 19.74 4.54 -1.28
C PHE A 85 20.58 5.75 -0.87
N HIS A 86 21.86 5.81 -1.25
CA HIS A 86 22.71 6.96 -0.99
C HIS A 86 22.24 8.21 -1.74
N ALA A 87 21.80 8.10 -3.00
CA ALA A 87 21.26 9.21 -3.76
C ALA A 87 20.04 9.82 -3.06
N LEU A 88 19.16 8.99 -2.47
CA LEU A 88 18.00 9.46 -1.70
C LEU A 88 18.36 10.09 -0.36
N LEU A 89 19.50 9.71 0.24
CA LEU A 89 20.02 10.36 1.45
C LEU A 89 20.73 11.68 1.12
N SER A 90 21.43 11.74 -0.01
CA SER A 90 22.26 12.89 -0.40
C SER A 90 21.53 13.93 -1.24
N SER A 91 20.45 13.58 -1.94
CA SER A 91 19.69 14.47 -2.83
C SER A 91 18.64 15.26 -2.01
N PRO A 92 18.91 16.50 -1.59
CA PRO A 92 18.26 17.07 -0.41
C PRO A 92 17.26 18.18 -0.75
N ALA A 93 16.77 18.29 -1.98
CA ALA A 93 15.89 19.39 -2.36
C ALA A 93 14.41 19.01 -2.32
N THR A 94 14.02 17.90 -2.96
CA THR A 94 12.65 17.38 -2.96
C THR A 94 12.60 15.86 -3.05
N ARG A 95 11.70 15.23 -2.29
CA ARG A 95 11.48 13.78 -2.30
C ARG A 95 10.01 13.48 -2.05
N PHE A 96 9.44 12.63 -2.90
CA PHE A 96 8.09 12.13 -2.76
C PHE A 96 8.07 10.62 -2.98
N GLU A 97 7.51 9.90 -2.01
CA GLU A 97 7.50 8.44 -2.02
C GLU A 97 6.12 7.91 -1.64
N VAL A 98 5.62 6.99 -2.46
CA VAL A 98 4.43 6.20 -2.15
C VAL A 98 4.81 4.73 -2.19
N LYS A 99 4.72 4.07 -1.04
CA LYS A 99 5.13 2.67 -0.92
C LYS A 99 4.26 1.74 -1.75
N ASN A 100 2.94 1.94 -1.72
CA ASN A 100 2.01 1.08 -2.44
C ASN A 100 1.08 1.93 -3.30
N VAL A 101 1.20 1.80 -4.61
CA VAL A 101 0.28 2.41 -5.57
C VAL A 101 -0.56 1.33 -6.21
N LEU A 102 -1.88 1.46 -6.06
CA LEU A 102 -2.87 0.56 -6.63
C LEU A 102 -3.16 0.95 -8.08
N GLY A 103 -3.20 -0.06 -8.97
CA GLY A 103 -3.58 0.14 -10.38
C GLY A 103 -2.54 0.92 -11.17
N MET A 104 -1.26 0.73 -10.86
CA MET A 104 -0.16 1.31 -11.61
C MET A 104 0.06 0.54 -12.91
N ASP A 105 -0.18 1.20 -14.04
CA ASP A 105 0.33 0.80 -15.34
C ASP A 105 1.36 1.84 -15.80
N THR A 106 2.61 1.42 -15.93
CA THR A 106 3.75 2.33 -16.10
C THR A 106 3.74 2.97 -17.49
N LYS A 107 3.13 2.33 -18.50
CA LYS A 107 3.01 2.89 -19.84
C LYS A 107 2.00 4.04 -19.87
N THR A 108 0.81 3.84 -19.33
CA THR A 108 -0.21 4.90 -19.23
C THR A 108 0.24 6.01 -18.29
N MET A 109 0.83 5.67 -17.14
CA MET A 109 1.36 6.64 -16.19
C MET A 109 2.42 7.56 -16.83
N ARG A 110 3.36 6.99 -17.60
CA ARG A 110 4.36 7.78 -18.33
C ARG A 110 3.70 8.74 -19.32
N GLN A 111 2.73 8.26 -20.10
CA GLN A 111 2.01 9.09 -21.06
C GLN A 111 1.25 10.23 -20.37
N ASP A 112 0.63 9.96 -19.22
CA ASP A 112 -0.13 10.97 -18.48
C ASP A 112 0.78 11.98 -17.78
N ILE A 113 1.92 11.54 -17.23
CA ILE A 113 2.96 12.46 -16.73
C ILE A 113 3.46 13.34 -17.89
N MET A 114 3.77 12.77 -19.05
CA MET A 114 4.26 13.52 -20.22
C MET A 114 3.28 14.60 -20.68
N LYS A 115 1.97 14.32 -20.67
CA LYS A 115 0.94 15.30 -21.05
C LYS A 115 0.87 16.49 -20.09
N GLU A 116 1.09 16.26 -18.80
CA GLU A 116 1.02 17.32 -17.78
C GLU A 116 2.36 18.05 -17.64
N LEU A 117 3.47 17.38 -17.98
CA LEU A 117 4.82 17.91 -17.86
C LEU A 117 5.00 19.18 -18.70
N CYS A 118 5.36 20.27 -18.03
CA CYS A 118 5.55 21.58 -18.67
C CYS A 118 4.33 22.03 -19.49
N GLY A 119 3.13 21.60 -19.11
CA GLY A 119 1.90 21.86 -19.87
C GLY A 119 1.84 21.15 -21.22
N GLY A 120 2.52 20.01 -21.36
CA GLY A 120 2.62 19.21 -22.59
C GLY A 120 3.67 19.72 -23.58
N LYS A 121 4.54 20.65 -23.15
CA LYS A 121 5.60 21.24 -23.99
C LYS A 121 6.96 20.69 -23.57
N VAL A 122 7.25 19.48 -24.00
CA VAL A 122 8.56 18.84 -23.86
C VAL A 122 9.26 18.93 -25.21
N ASP A 123 10.49 19.42 -25.23
CA ASP A 123 11.24 19.66 -26.46
C ASP A 123 11.84 18.37 -27.02
N HIS A 124 12.29 17.48 -26.11
CA HIS A 124 12.94 16.22 -26.47
C HIS A 124 12.43 15.06 -25.60
N GLU A 125 12.03 13.96 -26.23
CA GLU A 125 11.72 12.67 -25.59
C GLU A 125 12.63 11.60 -26.20
N GLU A 126 13.51 11.00 -25.39
CA GLU A 126 14.53 10.07 -25.87
C GLU A 126 14.59 8.81 -25.00
N PHE A 127 14.91 7.67 -25.62
CA PHE A 127 15.19 6.43 -24.90
C PHE A 127 16.62 6.42 -24.39
N TRP A 128 16.82 5.90 -23.18
CA TRP A 128 18.16 5.68 -22.63
C TRP A 128 18.99 4.75 -23.55
N GLY A 129 20.20 5.16 -23.90
CA GLY A 129 21.06 4.48 -24.88
C GLY A 129 21.01 5.06 -26.30
N LEU A 130 20.01 5.89 -26.60
CA LEU A 130 19.98 6.72 -27.83
C LEU A 130 20.36 8.19 -27.56
N VAL A 131 20.39 8.58 -26.28
CA VAL A 131 20.86 9.89 -25.82
C VAL A 131 22.28 9.78 -25.27
N GLY A 132 23.17 10.65 -25.76
CA GLY A 132 24.51 10.83 -25.22
C GLY A 132 24.62 12.08 -24.36
N GLU A 133 25.71 12.20 -23.62
CA GLU A 133 26.00 13.34 -22.74
C GLU A 133 25.99 14.66 -23.51
N ASP A 134 26.59 14.72 -24.71
CA ASP A 134 26.65 15.93 -25.55
C ASP A 134 25.25 16.50 -25.88
N LYS A 135 24.30 15.61 -26.18
CA LYS A 135 22.92 16.01 -26.52
C LYS A 135 22.17 16.52 -25.31
N MET A 136 22.41 15.89 -24.15
CA MET A 136 21.83 16.31 -22.89
C MET A 136 22.42 17.66 -22.44
N GLU A 137 23.71 17.88 -22.62
CA GLU A 137 24.38 19.15 -22.37
C GLU A 137 23.88 20.26 -23.31
N SER A 138 23.70 19.97 -24.60
CA SER A 138 23.10 20.95 -25.54
C SER A 138 21.69 21.32 -25.10
N SER A 139 20.85 20.34 -24.74
CA SER A 139 19.48 20.61 -24.28
C SER A 139 19.47 21.55 -23.07
N VAL A 140 20.34 21.31 -22.09
CA VAL A 140 20.45 22.16 -20.89
C VAL A 140 20.93 23.56 -21.26
N ARG A 141 21.93 23.69 -22.14
CA ARG A 141 22.44 24.99 -22.62
C ARG A 141 21.40 25.79 -23.38
N ASP A 142 20.59 25.12 -24.19
CA ASP A 142 19.54 25.74 -25.02
C ASP A 142 18.27 26.04 -24.20
N GLY A 143 18.23 25.64 -22.93
CA GLY A 143 17.08 25.78 -22.05
C GLY A 143 15.91 24.85 -22.39
N ALA A 144 16.16 23.87 -23.26
CA ALA A 144 15.18 22.90 -23.73
C ALA A 144 14.89 21.84 -22.65
N LYS A 145 13.63 21.42 -22.56
CA LYS A 145 13.13 20.43 -21.62
C LYS A 145 13.22 19.05 -22.22
N MET A 146 14.04 18.20 -21.61
CA MET A 146 14.29 16.84 -22.08
C MET A 146 13.72 15.81 -21.11
N VAL A 147 13.05 14.81 -21.66
CA VAL A 147 12.65 13.60 -20.96
C VAL A 147 13.47 12.43 -21.49
N VAL A 148 14.14 11.73 -20.60
CA VAL A 148 14.86 10.50 -20.89
C VAL A 148 14.14 9.36 -20.21
N TYR A 149 13.68 8.37 -20.96
CA TYR A 149 12.99 7.22 -20.39
C TYR A 149 13.83 5.94 -20.52
N ASN A 150 13.83 5.12 -19.47
CA ASN A 150 14.42 3.79 -19.47
C ASN A 150 13.41 2.79 -18.87
N SER A 151 13.31 1.61 -19.47
CA SER A 151 12.53 0.50 -18.92
C SER A 151 13.43 -0.71 -18.79
N MET A 152 13.61 -1.20 -17.56
CA MET A 152 14.36 -2.43 -17.31
C MET A 152 13.64 -3.58 -17.99
N GLU A 153 14.34 -4.30 -18.88
CA GLU A 153 13.76 -5.34 -19.73
C GLU A 153 13.40 -6.60 -18.93
N THR A 154 14.21 -6.95 -17.93
CA THR A 154 14.02 -8.15 -17.12
C THR A 154 13.21 -7.85 -15.85
N PRO A 155 12.02 -8.47 -15.67
CA PRO A 155 11.29 -8.36 -14.42
C PRO A 155 12.06 -9.01 -13.27
N LEU A 156 12.01 -8.39 -12.09
CA LEU A 156 12.73 -8.92 -10.94
C LEU A 156 12.21 -10.32 -10.57
N PRO A 157 13.11 -11.29 -10.30
CA PRO A 157 12.73 -12.64 -9.93
C PRO A 157 12.10 -12.69 -8.52
N ARG A 158 11.42 -13.80 -8.24
CA ARG A 158 10.83 -14.08 -6.91
C ARG A 158 11.88 -14.56 -5.90
N THR A 159 12.91 -15.24 -6.38
CA THR A 159 13.97 -15.81 -5.54
C THR A 159 14.89 -14.73 -5.01
N ARG A 160 15.05 -14.67 -3.68
CA ARG A 160 15.80 -13.61 -2.99
C ARG A 160 17.22 -13.39 -3.52
N GLY A 161 18.02 -14.45 -3.67
CA GLY A 161 19.42 -14.33 -4.11
C GLY A 161 19.57 -13.71 -5.51
N ALA A 162 18.90 -14.28 -6.50
CA ALA A 162 18.89 -13.75 -7.87
C ALA A 162 18.25 -12.35 -7.95
N ARG A 163 17.28 -12.06 -7.08
CA ARG A 163 16.64 -10.74 -7.00
C ARG A 163 17.61 -9.68 -6.52
N GLU A 164 18.36 -9.96 -5.45
CA GLU A 164 19.35 -9.03 -4.88
C GLU A 164 20.48 -8.75 -5.88
N GLU A 165 20.93 -9.75 -6.65
CA GLU A 165 21.94 -9.58 -7.70
C GLU A 165 21.46 -8.64 -8.82
N ILE A 166 20.29 -8.93 -9.40
CA ILE A 166 19.71 -8.10 -10.47
C ILE A 166 19.39 -6.68 -9.97
N LEU A 167 18.94 -6.55 -8.71
CA LEU A 167 18.71 -5.23 -8.11
C LEU A 167 19.99 -4.40 -8.04
N ARG A 168 21.12 -5.02 -7.68
CA ARG A 168 22.42 -4.34 -7.62
C ARG A 168 22.90 -3.90 -8.99
N ASP A 169 22.73 -4.75 -10.00
CA ASP A 169 23.11 -4.40 -11.38
C ASP A 169 22.24 -3.25 -11.92
N ASN A 170 20.93 -3.32 -11.70
CA ASN A 170 20.00 -2.25 -12.06
C ASN A 170 20.32 -0.96 -11.30
N ASP A 171 20.65 -1.04 -10.01
CA ASP A 171 21.03 0.11 -9.18
C ASP A 171 22.33 0.78 -9.68
N ALA A 172 23.33 -0.01 -10.09
CA ALA A 172 24.54 0.50 -10.72
C ALA A 172 24.22 1.19 -12.06
N GLN A 173 23.31 0.63 -12.86
CA GLN A 173 22.87 1.23 -14.12
C GLN A 173 22.14 2.57 -13.87
N ILE A 174 21.21 2.61 -12.90
CA ILE A 174 20.51 3.84 -12.50
C ILE A 174 21.51 4.89 -12.01
N SER A 175 22.51 4.49 -11.23
CA SER A 175 23.58 5.39 -10.80
C SER A 175 24.36 5.96 -11.98
N SER A 176 24.62 5.15 -13.01
CA SER A 176 25.29 5.62 -14.23
C SER A 176 24.42 6.63 -14.99
N MET A 177 23.11 6.39 -15.07
CA MET A 177 22.18 7.33 -15.69
C MET A 177 22.19 8.68 -14.99
N ILE A 178 22.04 8.68 -13.66
CA ILE A 178 22.04 9.92 -12.87
C ILE A 178 23.37 10.67 -13.00
N ARG A 179 24.51 9.95 -13.07
CA ARG A 179 25.84 10.57 -13.23
C ARG A 179 26.10 11.15 -14.62
N SER A 180 25.44 10.63 -15.65
CA SER A 180 25.55 11.16 -17.02
C SER A 180 24.89 12.53 -17.17
N ILE A 181 24.02 12.93 -16.23
CA ILE A 181 23.37 14.24 -16.23
C ILE A 181 24.43 15.34 -16.07
N PRO A 182 24.45 16.37 -16.94
CA PRO A 182 25.46 17.42 -16.89
C PRO A 182 25.54 18.10 -15.52
N ALA A 183 26.77 18.34 -15.04
CA ALA A 183 27.00 18.99 -13.77
C ALA A 183 26.34 20.39 -13.74
N GLY A 184 25.48 20.63 -12.74
CA GLY A 184 24.74 21.88 -12.59
C GLY A 184 23.36 21.90 -13.25
N ALA A 185 22.97 20.86 -14.01
CA ALA A 185 21.62 20.74 -14.54
C ALA A 185 20.61 20.46 -13.43
N ARG A 186 19.39 21.01 -13.57
CA ARG A 186 18.27 20.67 -12.70
C ARG A 186 17.60 19.41 -13.24
N TYR A 187 17.46 18.40 -12.39
CA TYR A 187 16.88 17.13 -12.81
C TYR A 187 15.85 16.61 -11.82
N THR A 188 14.87 15.88 -12.36
CA THR A 188 13.91 15.08 -11.59
C THR A 188 14.01 13.64 -12.03
N VAL A 189 14.15 12.73 -11.07
CA VAL A 189 14.09 11.29 -11.32
C VAL A 189 12.73 10.78 -10.87
N ILE A 190 12.04 10.11 -11.78
CA ILE A 190 10.75 9.46 -11.57
C ILE A 190 10.99 7.96 -11.71
N TYR A 191 10.83 7.24 -10.61
CA TYR A 191 11.02 5.80 -10.54
C TYR A 191 9.70 5.09 -10.28
N SER A 192 9.30 4.28 -11.25
CA SER A 192 8.00 3.61 -11.29
C SER A 192 8.18 2.11 -11.44
N SER A 193 7.16 1.35 -11.04
CA SER A 193 7.18 -0.10 -11.09
C SER A 193 5.80 -0.68 -11.43
N THR A 194 5.78 -1.97 -11.74
CA THR A 194 4.57 -2.76 -11.94
C THR A 194 4.37 -3.75 -10.79
N PRO A 195 3.13 -4.14 -10.46
CA PRO A 195 2.85 -5.09 -9.39
C PRO A 195 3.53 -6.45 -9.55
N LEU A 196 3.72 -7.18 -8.44
CA LEU A 196 4.40 -8.47 -8.42
C LEU A 196 3.74 -9.55 -9.31
N ASN A 197 2.42 -9.42 -9.50
CA ASN A 197 1.57 -10.32 -10.29
C ASN A 197 1.04 -9.67 -11.58
N SER A 198 1.61 -8.53 -12.03
CA SER A 198 1.29 -8.07 -13.38
C SER A 198 1.78 -9.12 -14.38
N THR A 199 0.84 -9.88 -14.93
CA THR A 199 1.08 -10.88 -15.96
C THR A 199 1.59 -10.17 -17.21
N ILE A 200 2.90 -10.10 -17.37
CA ILE A 200 3.47 -10.19 -18.70
C ILE A 200 3.14 -11.63 -19.12
N ALA A 201 2.26 -11.77 -20.10
CA ALA A 201 1.64 -13.03 -20.55
C ALA A 201 2.51 -14.28 -20.34
N GLU A 202 2.36 -14.92 -19.18
CA GLU A 202 2.79 -16.28 -18.91
C GLU A 202 1.70 -16.93 -18.06
N GLU A 203 1.32 -18.12 -18.50
CA GLU A 203 0.20 -18.92 -18.01
C GLU A 203 0.23 -19.07 -16.49
N THR A 204 -0.94 -18.93 -15.88
CA THR A 204 -1.19 -19.22 -14.47
C THR A 204 -0.83 -20.66 -14.14
N PRO A 205 0.11 -20.95 -13.21
CA PRO A 205 -0.07 -22.09 -12.35
C PRO A 205 -1.05 -21.67 -11.25
N VAL A 206 -2.22 -22.28 -11.28
CA VAL A 206 -3.13 -22.37 -10.12
C VAL A 206 -2.28 -22.86 -8.95
N TYR A 207 -2.16 -22.04 -7.89
CA TYR A 207 -1.42 -22.40 -6.70
C TYR A 207 -2.16 -23.53 -5.96
N GLU A 208 -1.61 -24.74 -6.03
CA GLU A 208 -1.95 -25.86 -5.16
C GLU A 208 -0.97 -25.83 -3.97
N PRO A 209 -1.43 -25.72 -2.71
CA PRO A 209 -0.52 -25.73 -1.58
C PRO A 209 0.00 -27.14 -1.31
N GLU A 210 1.19 -27.46 -1.83
CA GLU A 210 1.98 -28.61 -1.34
C GLU A 210 2.59 -28.24 0.02
N PHE A 211 1.93 -28.67 1.10
CA PHE A 211 2.54 -28.72 2.43
C PHE A 211 3.46 -29.93 2.48
N GLU A 212 4.73 -29.76 2.12
CA GLU A 212 5.77 -30.70 2.56
C GLU A 212 5.89 -30.63 4.08
N SER A 213 5.35 -31.67 4.71
CA SER A 213 5.11 -31.82 6.14
C SER A 213 6.38 -32.06 6.98
N GLN A 214 7.52 -31.49 6.60
CA GLN A 214 8.82 -31.79 7.25
C GLN A 214 9.76 -30.59 7.33
N ALA A 215 9.33 -29.49 7.94
CA ALA A 215 10.21 -28.59 8.71
C ALA A 215 9.38 -27.50 9.39
N ALA A 216 8.74 -27.85 10.50
CA ALA A 216 8.45 -26.88 11.55
C ALA A 216 9.77 -26.45 12.22
N ALA A 217 10.65 -25.80 11.47
CA ALA A 217 11.83 -25.13 11.99
C ALA A 217 11.44 -23.66 12.20
N HIS A 218 11.25 -23.32 13.47
CA HIS A 218 11.07 -21.98 14.00
C HIS A 218 11.74 -20.88 13.15
N LEU A 219 10.94 -20.12 12.41
CA LEU A 219 11.35 -18.87 11.80
C LEU A 219 11.26 -17.76 12.85
N ASP A 220 12.30 -17.64 13.68
CA ASP A 220 12.49 -16.46 14.52
C ASP A 220 12.85 -15.26 13.64
N LEU A 221 11.89 -14.36 13.48
CA LEU A 221 12.12 -13.04 12.87
C LEU A 221 13.05 -12.23 13.78
N ARG A 222 14.34 -12.23 13.45
CA ARG A 222 15.39 -11.47 14.13
C ARG A 222 15.18 -9.97 13.91
N ARG A 223 14.34 -9.35 14.75
CA ARG A 223 14.24 -7.89 14.86
C ARG A 223 15.44 -7.39 15.65
N GLU A 224 16.43 -6.86 14.95
CA GLU A 224 17.58 -6.19 15.57
C GLU A 224 17.11 -4.88 16.22
N VAL A 225 16.68 -4.97 17.48
CA VAL A 225 16.57 -3.82 18.38
C VAL A 225 17.90 -3.76 19.12
N VAL A 226 18.66 -2.68 18.91
CA VAL A 226 19.88 -2.37 19.65
C VAL A 226 19.65 -2.63 21.13
N ALA A 227 20.31 -3.64 21.66
CA ALA A 227 20.16 -4.08 23.04
C ALA A 227 20.73 -3.00 23.98
N ARG A 228 19.85 -2.22 24.60
CA ARG A 228 20.17 -1.63 25.91
C ARG A 228 20.24 -2.79 26.89
N VAL A 229 21.43 -3.10 27.38
CA VAL A 229 21.66 -4.06 28.47
C VAL A 229 20.87 -3.60 29.69
N PRO A 230 19.80 -4.28 30.10
CA PRO A 230 19.13 -4.01 31.36
C PRO A 230 19.94 -4.66 32.49
N PRO A 231 19.99 -4.05 33.69
CA PRO A 231 20.68 -4.64 34.83
C PRO A 231 20.06 -5.99 35.21
N GLN A 232 20.94 -6.92 35.55
CA GLN A 232 20.67 -8.32 35.90
C GLN A 232 19.79 -8.42 37.17
N SER A 233 18.47 -8.58 37.05
CA SER A 233 17.63 -9.20 38.12
C SER A 233 16.14 -9.40 37.77
N LEU A 234 15.75 -9.64 36.52
CA LEU A 234 14.35 -9.99 36.22
C LEU A 234 14.35 -11.17 35.25
N GLU A 235 13.83 -12.31 35.70
CA GLU A 235 13.48 -13.44 34.82
C GLU A 235 12.61 -12.91 33.69
N LEU A 236 13.19 -12.77 32.50
CA LEU A 236 12.47 -12.41 31.30
C LEU A 236 11.74 -13.66 30.81
N ASP A 237 10.43 -13.63 30.94
CA ASP A 237 9.47 -14.61 30.44
C ASP A 237 9.72 -14.85 28.93
N GLN A 238 10.32 -15.99 28.58
CA GLN A 238 10.72 -16.36 27.20
C GLN A 238 9.58 -16.93 26.34
N ARG A 239 8.34 -16.86 26.82
CA ARG A 239 7.19 -17.40 26.09
C ARG A 239 6.85 -16.54 24.87
N PRO A 240 6.45 -17.16 23.73
CA PRO A 240 6.09 -16.43 22.53
C PRO A 240 4.98 -15.39 22.81
N LEU A 241 5.07 -14.24 22.13
CA LEU A 241 4.21 -13.06 22.34
C LEU A 241 2.70 -13.37 22.24
N PHE A 242 2.34 -14.43 21.53
CA PHE A 242 0.96 -14.89 21.34
C PHE A 242 0.42 -15.75 22.49
N GLU A 243 1.28 -16.26 23.38
CA GLU A 243 0.84 -17.00 24.57
C GLU A 243 0.23 -16.06 25.63
N ARG A 244 0.62 -14.78 25.63
CA ARG A 244 0.01 -13.74 26.49
C ARG A 244 -1.24 -13.09 25.90
N TYR A 245 -1.51 -13.26 24.61
CA TYR A 245 -2.65 -12.58 23.98
C TYR A 245 -3.94 -13.36 24.20
N GLN A 246 -4.49 -13.24 25.41
CA GLN A 246 -5.80 -13.78 25.71
C GLN A 246 -6.89 -12.82 25.18
N PHE A 247 -7.29 -13.01 23.91
CA PHE A 247 -8.36 -12.22 23.26
C PHE A 247 -9.65 -12.13 24.09
N PHE A 248 -9.97 -13.20 24.84
CA PHE A 248 -11.06 -13.24 25.80
C PHE A 248 -10.51 -13.61 27.17
N THR A 249 -10.22 -12.61 28.02
CA THR A 249 -9.89 -12.90 29.42
C THR A 249 -11.00 -13.73 30.05
N PRO A 250 -10.72 -14.59 31.04
CA PRO A 250 -11.75 -15.45 31.62
C PRO A 250 -12.92 -14.62 32.18
N GLY A 251 -12.63 -13.40 32.64
CA GLY A 251 -13.63 -12.42 33.08
C GLY A 251 -14.49 -11.87 31.95
N ILE A 252 -13.91 -11.48 30.80
CA ILE A 252 -14.69 -11.00 29.64
C ILE A 252 -15.59 -12.11 29.11
N PHE A 253 -15.09 -13.34 29.04
CA PHE A 253 -15.87 -14.50 28.57
C PHE A 253 -17.06 -14.82 29.50
N MET A 254 -16.82 -14.88 30.81
CA MET A 254 -17.89 -15.07 31.79
C MET A 254 -18.90 -13.92 31.78
N GLY A 255 -18.42 -12.68 31.65
CA GLY A 255 -19.28 -11.50 31.56
C GLY A 255 -20.18 -11.52 30.33
N LEU A 256 -19.66 -11.94 29.17
CA LEU A 256 -20.42 -12.04 27.93
C LEU A 256 -21.52 -13.12 28.03
N ILE A 257 -21.24 -14.26 28.65
CA ILE A 257 -22.24 -15.30 28.89
C ILE A 257 -23.37 -14.78 29.78
N VAL A 258 -23.04 -14.11 30.89
CA VAL A 258 -24.05 -13.54 31.80
C VAL A 258 -24.86 -12.46 31.09
N ALA A 259 -24.22 -11.59 30.30
CA ALA A 259 -24.90 -10.56 29.54
C ALA A 259 -25.94 -11.16 28.55
N ILE A 260 -25.60 -12.24 27.84
CA ILE A 260 -26.53 -12.93 26.95
C ILE A 260 -27.74 -13.47 27.72
N ILE A 261 -27.53 -14.09 28.88
CA ILE A 261 -28.64 -14.61 29.72
C ILE A 261 -29.53 -13.46 30.19
N MET A 262 -28.93 -12.33 30.61
CA MET A 262 -29.67 -11.14 31.03
C MET A 262 -30.52 -10.57 29.89
N PHE A 263 -29.97 -10.49 28.67
CA PHE A 263 -30.70 -10.05 27.48
C PHE A 263 -31.86 -10.99 27.10
N MET A 264 -31.71 -12.30 27.29
CA MET A 264 -32.80 -13.25 27.05
C MET A 264 -33.98 -13.01 28.02
N ILE A 265 -33.70 -12.84 29.30
CA ILE A 265 -34.73 -12.56 30.32
C ILE A 265 -35.37 -11.20 30.06
N LEU A 266 -34.57 -10.18 29.75
CA LEU A 266 -35.05 -8.84 29.40
C LEU A 266 -35.96 -8.88 28.15
N SER A 267 -35.59 -9.64 27.12
CA SER A 267 -36.40 -9.80 25.90
C SER A 267 -37.78 -10.36 26.23
N VAL A 268 -37.87 -11.38 27.09
CA VAL A 268 -39.16 -11.94 27.52
C VAL A 268 -39.96 -10.91 28.32
N GLY A 269 -39.31 -10.14 29.19
CA GLY A 269 -39.94 -9.06 29.96
C GLY A 269 -40.54 -7.96 29.06
N VAL A 270 -39.78 -7.51 28.06
CA VAL A 270 -40.25 -6.52 27.08
C VAL A 270 -41.43 -7.07 26.26
N SER A 271 -41.37 -8.33 25.83
CA SER A 271 -42.48 -8.97 25.11
C SER A 271 -43.75 -9.06 25.97
N ALA A 272 -43.62 -9.36 27.28
CA ALA A 272 -44.75 -9.41 28.19
C ALA A 272 -45.40 -8.02 28.39
N VAL A 273 -44.59 -6.98 28.57
CA VAL A 273 -45.09 -5.59 28.71
C VAL A 273 -45.73 -5.11 27.42
N SER A 274 -45.12 -5.42 26.26
CA SER A 274 -45.67 -5.06 24.95
C SER A 274 -46.98 -5.78 24.63
N SER A 275 -47.29 -6.91 25.28
CA SER A 275 -48.51 -7.68 25.05
C SER A 275 -49.71 -7.17 25.87
N LEU A 276 -49.52 -6.19 26.77
CA LEU A 276 -50.61 -5.60 27.52
C LEU A 276 -51.48 -4.75 26.60
N GLN A 277 -52.65 -5.27 26.27
CA GLN A 277 -53.70 -4.54 25.59
C GLN A 277 -54.65 -3.99 26.65
N VAL A 278 -54.98 -2.69 26.55
CA VAL A 278 -56.01 -2.09 27.39
C VAL A 278 -57.37 -2.39 26.76
N PRO A 279 -58.31 -3.07 27.45
CA PRO A 279 -59.63 -3.33 26.90
C PRO A 279 -60.46 -2.04 26.93
N TYR A 280 -60.37 -1.25 25.87
CA TYR A 280 -61.14 -0.02 25.72
C TYR A 280 -62.67 -0.24 25.73
N GLY A 281 -63.15 -1.45 25.39
CA GLY A 281 -64.57 -1.80 25.44
C GLY A 281 -65.17 -1.90 26.85
N ALA A 282 -64.36 -1.91 27.92
CA ALA A 282 -64.85 -1.81 29.29
C ALA A 282 -65.08 -0.35 29.73
N PHE A 283 -64.55 0.61 28.96
CA PHE A 283 -64.75 2.04 29.17
C PHE A 283 -65.85 2.61 28.26
N ASP A 284 -66.30 1.84 27.26
CA ASP A 284 -67.48 2.16 26.47
C ASP A 284 -68.74 1.85 27.28
N LYS A 285 -69.43 2.91 27.66
CA LYS A 285 -70.68 2.85 28.42
C LYS A 285 -71.79 2.33 27.51
N GLU A 286 -72.03 1.02 27.55
CA GLU A 286 -73.22 0.35 27.02
C GLU A 286 -74.50 0.76 27.80
N ASN A 287 -74.81 2.06 27.81
CA ASN A 287 -76.11 2.60 28.24
C ASN A 287 -76.89 3.16 27.04
N GLY A 288 -76.69 2.57 25.86
CA GLY A 288 -77.56 2.79 24.71
C GLY A 288 -78.90 2.06 24.93
N PRO A 289 -80.06 2.66 24.62
CA PRO A 289 -81.40 2.14 24.93
C PRO A 289 -81.78 0.78 24.30
N ASN A 290 -80.86 0.11 23.60
CA ASN A 290 -81.06 -1.18 22.94
C ASN A 290 -80.48 -2.39 23.72
N ALA A 291 -79.79 -2.19 24.85
CA ALA A 291 -79.20 -3.30 25.62
C ALA A 291 -80.20 -4.07 26.52
N GLN A 292 -81.45 -3.62 26.64
CA GLN A 292 -82.52 -4.37 27.29
C GLN A 292 -83.37 -5.11 26.27
N LYS A 293 -82.89 -6.25 25.76
CA LYS A 293 -83.73 -7.38 25.32
C LYS A 293 -82.86 -8.53 24.80
N LYS A 294 -82.71 -9.58 25.62
CA LYS A 294 -83.31 -10.90 25.34
C LYS A 294 -82.91 -11.93 26.39
N GLN A 295 -83.96 -12.55 26.95
CA GLN A 295 -83.99 -13.94 27.37
C GLN A 295 -83.74 -14.86 26.17
#